data_AF-A0A7V9EJC9-F1
#
_entry.id   AF-A0A7V9EJC9-F1
#
_cell.length_a   1.000
_cell.length_b   1.000
_cell.length_c   1.000
_cell.angle_alpha   90.00
_cell.angle_beta   90.00
_cell.angle_gamma   90.00
#
_symmetry.space_group_name_H-M   'P 1'
#
loop_
_entity.id
_entity.type
_entity.pdbx_description
1 polymer ?
#
loop_
_entity_poly.entity_id
_entity_poly.type
_entity_poly.pdbx_seq_one_letter_code
_entity_poly.pdbx_strand_id
1 'polypeptide(L)' 'MRHVHGYDVTEDLKAGKRATIDLTADIPGVFEVELEQSHTPLFELTMQ' A
#
# COMPACT_ATOMS: atom_id res chain seq x y z
N MET A 1 7.60 3.69 5.87
CA MET A 1 6.39 4.10 5.16
C MET A 1 5.94 2.98 4.25
N ARG A 2 4.65 2.67 4.19
CA ARG A 2 4.09 1.76 3.18
C ARG A 2 3.38 2.56 2.10
N HIS A 3 3.50 2.13 0.85
CA HIS A 3 2.99 2.84 -0.33
C HIS A 3 2.18 1.89 -1.19
N VAL A 4 1.03 2.35 -1.69
CA VAL A 4 0.23 1.61 -2.68
C VAL A 4 0.53 2.23 -4.04
N HIS A 5 1.28 1.54 -4.90
CA HIS A 5 1.58 2.07 -6.24
C HIS A 5 0.27 2.36 -6.98
N GLY A 6 0.16 3.51 -7.64
CA GLY A 6 -1.06 3.92 -8.36
C GLY A 6 -2.05 4.76 -7.54
N TYR A 7 -1.99 4.72 -6.21
CA TYR A 7 -2.70 5.65 -5.33
C TYR A 7 -1.64 6.36 -4.47
N ASP A 8 -1.48 7.67 -4.59
CA ASP A 8 -0.45 8.44 -3.86
C ASP A 8 -0.77 8.54 -2.35
N VAL A 9 -0.81 7.38 -1.70
CA VAL A 9 -1.26 7.12 -0.34
C VAL A 9 -0.11 6.43 0.38
N THR A 10 0.35 7.10 1.43
CA THR A 10 1.47 6.64 2.24
C THR A 10 1.11 6.72 3.72
N GLU A 11 1.49 5.70 4.48
CA GLU A 11 1.26 5.65 5.92
C GLU A 11 2.46 5.04 6.65
N ASP A 12 2.69 5.47 7.88
CA ASP A 12 3.83 5.00 8.67
C ASP A 12 3.53 3.65 9.31
N LEU A 13 4.22 2.60 8.83
CA LEU A 13 4.19 1.28 9.45
C LEU A 13 5.31 1.14 10.49
N LYS A 14 4.92 1.10 11.77
CA LYS A 14 5.85 0.83 12.89
C LYS A 14 5.92 -0.66 13.20
N ALA A 15 7.12 -1.16 13.50
CA ALA A 15 7.34 -2.56 13.84
C ALA A 15 6.43 -2.99 15.01
N GLY A 16 5.77 -4.15 14.85
CA GLY A 16 4.87 -4.71 15.87
C GLY A 16 3.56 -3.94 16.06
N LYS A 17 3.28 -2.92 15.25
CA LYS A 17 2.00 -2.19 15.26
C LYS A 17 1.20 -2.49 14.00
N ARG A 18 -0.12 -2.51 14.15
CA ARG A 18 -1.03 -2.46 13.00
C ARG A 18 -1.13 -1.01 12.54
N ALA A 19 -1.33 -0.82 11.26
CA ALA A 19 -1.72 0.45 10.71
C ALA A 19 -2.80 0.20 9.63
N THR A 20 -3.67 1.19 9.40
CA THR A 20 -4.79 1.12 8.43
C THR A 20 -4.55 2.11 7.30
N ILE A 21 -4.94 1.77 6.08
CA ILE A 21 -5.02 2.72 4.96
C ILE A 21 -6.47 2.75 4.53
N ASP A 22 -7.01 3.95 4.41
CA ASP A 22 -8.28 4.19 3.76
C ASP A 22 -8.00 4.70 2.34
N LEU A 23 -8.60 4.05 1.34
CA LEU A 23 -8.49 4.44 -0.06
C LEU A 23 -9.82 4.18 -0.76
N THR A 24 -10.08 4.93 -1.83
CA THR A 24 -11.22 4.67 -2.73
C THR A 24 -10.75 3.74 -3.84
N ALA A 25 -11.40 2.60 -4.00
CA ALA A 25 -11.04 1.58 -5.00
C ALA A 25 -11.75 1.85 -6.33
N ASP A 26 -11.40 2.96 -7.01
CA ASP A 26 -12.05 3.42 -8.24
C ASP A 26 -11.26 3.14 -9.52
N ILE A 27 -9.99 2.73 -9.40
CA ILE A 27 -9.13 2.30 -10.50
C ILE A 27 -9.07 0.77 -10.54
N PRO A 28 -9.57 0.11 -11.61
CA PRO A 28 -9.43 -1.33 -11.77
C PRO A 28 -7.98 -1.70 -12.10
N GLY A 29 -7.50 -2.82 -11.55
CA GLY A 29 -6.14 -3.29 -11.79
C GLY A 29 -5.52 -4.09 -10.65
N VAL A 30 -4.22 -4.35 -10.79
CA VAL A 30 -3.38 -4.96 -9.76
C VAL A 30 -2.35 -3.92 -9.34
N PHE A 31 -2.26 -3.68 -8.03
CA PHE A 31 -1.40 -2.65 -7.45
C PHE A 31 -0.43 -3.29 -6.46
N GLU A 32 0.83 -2.85 -6.51
CA GLU A 32 1.83 -3.26 -5.54
C GLU A 32 1.69 -2.45 -4.24
N VAL A 33 1.72 -3.15 -3.10
CA VAL A 33 1.85 -2.53 -1.78
C VAL A 33 3.22 -2.88 -1.24
N GLU A 34 4.03 -1.87 -0.93
CA GLU A 34 5.42 -2.04 -0.50
C GLU A 34 5.77 -1.20 0.73
N LEU A 35 6.94 -1.46 1.32
CA LEU A 35 7.66 -0.51 2.18
C LEU A 35 8.57 0.37 1.30
N GLU A 36 8.11 1.58 1.00
CA GLU A 36 8.75 2.51 0.06
C GLU A 36 10.24 2.73 0.34
N GLN A 37 10.61 2.98 1.60
CA GLN A 37 12.01 3.29 1.96
C GLN A 37 12.98 2.14 1.72
N SER A 38 12.50 0.90 1.71
CA SER A 38 13.32 -0.31 1.51
C SER A 38 12.96 -1.06 0.24
N HIS A 39 12.05 -0.51 -0.58
CA HIS A 39 11.52 -1.13 -1.80
C HIS A 39 11.13 -2.59 -1.56
N THR A 40 10.51 -2.87 -0.40
CA THR A 40 10.20 -4.23 0.02
C THR A 40 8.73 -4.53 -0.26
N PRO A 41 8.41 -5.43 -1.20
CA PRO A 41 7.03 -5.78 -1.50
C PRO A 41 6.39 -6.46 -0.29
N LEU A 42 5.15 -6.09 0.02
CA LEU A 42 4.33 -6.70 1.06
C LEU A 42 3.30 -7.65 0.45
N PHE A 43 2.51 -7.15 -0.51
CA PHE A 43 1.48 -7.91 -1.22
C PHE A 43 0.99 -7.17 -2.46
N GLU A 44 0.23 -7.86 -3.31
CA GLU A 44 -0.53 -7.27 -4.41
C GLU A 44 -2.00 -7.09 -4.02
N LEU A 45 -2.59 -5.98 -4.44
CA LEU A 45 -4.01 -5.67 -4.24
C LEU A 45 -4.73 -5.66 -5.59
N THR A 46 -5.74 -6.52 -5.75
CA THR A 46 -6.58 -6.58 -6.95
C THR A 46 -7.88 -5.81 -6.73
N MET A 47 -8.19 -4.91 -7.66
CA MET A 47 -9.48 -4.20 -7.74
C MET A 47 -10.18 -4.57 -9.04
N GLN A 48 -11.47 -4.92 -8.92
CA GLN A 48 -12.33 -5.36 -10.01
C GLN A 48 -13.39 -4.31 -10.34
#